data_AF-A0A8H8BS13-F1
#
_entry.id   AF-A0A8H8BS13-F1
#
_cell.length_a   1.000
_cell.length_b   1.000
_cell.length_c   1.000
_cell.angle_alpha   90.00
_cell.angle_beta   90.00
_cell.angle_gamma   90.00
#
_symmetry.space_group_name_H-M   'P 1'
#
loop_
_entity.id
_entity.type
_entity.pdbx_description
1 polymer ?
#
loop_
_entity_poly.entity_id
_entity_poly.type
_entity_poly.pdbx_seq_one_letter_code
_entity_poly.pdbx_strand_id
1 'polypeptide(L)'
;MTAGIDWIDREESCCGGVEAYAQSWDPRVQSIGIWNSGFLTNQTAATAINKPVFYFLGGSSDIAYANGERDYKALPASVPKWKGNLPVGHGGTYTQANGGKFGVAGGYWVDWLLRGNSSAASFFTGAGAANDGWAVESTNLDKLSASPV
;
A
#
# COMPACT_ATOMS: atom_id res chain seq x y z
N MET A 1 21.26 14.29 1.80
CA MET A 1 20.01 14.43 1.02
C MET A 1 19.08 13.33 1.47
N THR A 2 18.09 13.70 2.27
CA THR A 2 17.14 12.82 2.94
C THR A 2 16.17 12.21 1.92
N ALA A 3 15.86 10.92 2.07
CA ALA A 3 14.76 10.29 1.35
C ALA A 3 13.44 10.95 1.83
N GLY A 4 12.64 11.46 0.89
CA GLY A 4 11.33 12.05 1.16
C GLY A 4 10.23 11.02 0.93
N ILE A 5 9.26 10.97 1.84
CA ILE A 5 7.95 10.32 1.62
C ILE A 5 7.08 11.37 0.94
N ASP A 6 6.47 11.04 -0.18
CA ASP A 6 5.37 11.83 -0.74
C ASP A 6 4.09 11.44 0.01
N TRP A 7 3.37 12.43 0.53
CA TRP A 7 2.09 12.21 1.20
C TRP A 7 1.02 11.83 0.17
N ILE A 8 -0.09 11.24 0.61
CA ILE A 8 -1.26 10.97 -0.24
C ILE A 8 -2.46 11.72 0.34
N ASP A 9 -2.85 12.81 -0.31
CA ASP A 9 -4.16 13.49 -0.20
C ASP A 9 -5.21 12.79 -1.10
N ARG A 10 -6.48 13.15 -0.95
CA ARG A 10 -7.67 12.64 -1.66
C ARG A 10 -7.53 12.62 -3.20
N GLU A 11 -6.76 13.54 -3.78
CA GLU A 11 -6.50 13.59 -5.23
C GLU A 11 -5.25 12.76 -5.63
N GLU A 12 -4.29 12.64 -4.71
CA GLU A 12 -3.06 11.84 -4.87
C GLU A 12 -3.32 10.34 -4.65
N SER A 13 -4.44 9.94 -4.05
CA SER A 13 -4.78 8.52 -3.98
C SER A 13 -4.91 7.91 -5.38
N CYS A 14 -5.48 8.64 -6.35
CA CYS A 14 -5.61 8.12 -7.71
C CYS A 14 -4.33 8.29 -8.55
N CYS A 15 -3.83 9.52 -8.73
CA CYS A 15 -2.61 9.76 -9.51
C CYS A 15 -1.36 9.33 -8.75
N GLY A 16 -1.25 9.68 -7.47
CA GLY A 16 -0.09 9.43 -6.61
C GLY A 16 0.28 7.95 -6.48
N GLY A 17 -0.67 7.03 -6.61
CA GLY A 17 -0.36 5.60 -6.72
C GLY A 17 0.45 5.26 -7.99
N VAL A 18 0.14 5.90 -9.12
CA VAL A 18 0.90 5.75 -10.37
C VAL A 18 2.27 6.41 -10.28
N GLU A 19 2.36 7.59 -9.65
CA GLU A 19 3.65 8.22 -9.39
C GLU A 19 4.52 7.41 -8.41
N ALA A 20 3.93 6.77 -7.40
CA ALA A 20 4.62 5.88 -6.48
C ALA A 20 5.22 4.66 -7.20
N TYR A 21 4.48 4.07 -8.16
CA TYR A 21 5.05 3.02 -9.00
C TYR A 21 6.23 3.49 -9.85
N ALA A 22 6.20 4.74 -10.32
CA ALA A 22 7.28 5.29 -11.12
C ALA A 22 8.61 5.40 -10.35
N GLN A 23 8.59 5.29 -9.02
CA GLN A 23 9.81 5.27 -8.19
C GLN A 23 10.36 3.86 -7.94
N SER A 24 9.70 2.80 -8.44
CA SER A 24 10.09 1.40 -8.18
C SER A 24 11.51 1.03 -8.62
N TRP A 25 12.08 1.76 -9.59
CA TRP A 25 13.45 1.55 -10.07
C TRP A 25 14.53 2.09 -9.12
N ASP A 26 14.19 3.01 -8.21
CA ASP A 26 15.17 3.64 -7.33
C ASP A 26 15.60 2.63 -6.24
N PRO A 27 16.91 2.34 -6.08
CA PRO A 27 17.39 1.43 -5.06
C PRO A 27 17.10 1.89 -3.63
N ARG A 28 16.90 3.20 -3.41
CA ARG A 28 16.60 3.79 -2.09
C ARG A 28 15.15 3.57 -1.66
N VAL A 29 14.24 3.30 -2.61
CA VAL A 29 12.85 2.96 -2.28
C VAL A 29 12.81 1.54 -1.72
N GLN A 30 12.36 1.43 -0.47
CA GLN A 30 12.28 0.16 0.25
C GLN A 30 10.95 -0.57 0.04
N SER A 31 9.89 0.18 -0.22
CA SER A 31 8.52 -0.33 -0.36
C SER A 31 7.64 0.74 -1.00
N ILE A 32 6.53 0.30 -1.59
CA ILE A 32 5.56 1.15 -2.28
C ILE A 32 4.20 0.95 -1.61
N GLY A 33 3.54 2.05 -1.25
CA GLY A 33 2.16 2.01 -0.79
C GLY A 33 1.23 2.61 -1.84
N ILE A 34 0.10 1.93 -2.08
CA ILE A 34 -0.87 2.23 -3.12
C ILE A 34 -2.25 2.37 -2.46
N TRP A 35 -2.80 3.57 -2.43
CA TRP A 35 -4.06 3.87 -1.77
C TRP A 35 -5.14 4.21 -2.78
N ASN A 36 -6.24 3.46 -2.83
CA ASN A 36 -7.37 3.70 -3.76
C ASN A 36 -6.92 3.89 -5.22
N SER A 37 -5.93 3.10 -5.67
CA SER A 37 -5.25 3.30 -6.94
C SER A 37 -4.87 2.00 -7.66
N GLY A 38 -4.27 2.18 -8.84
CA GLY A 38 -3.56 1.19 -9.64
C GLY A 38 -3.22 1.77 -11.01
N PHE A 39 -2.46 1.04 -11.81
CA PHE A 39 -2.12 1.48 -13.17
C PHE A 39 -3.38 1.71 -14.00
N LEU A 40 -3.49 2.90 -14.62
CA LEU A 40 -4.65 3.22 -15.45
C LEU A 40 -4.49 2.70 -16.89
N THR A 41 -3.34 3.02 -17.51
CA THR A 41 -3.09 2.78 -18.94
C THR A 41 -2.21 1.55 -19.17
N ASN A 42 -1.03 1.50 -18.55
CA ASN A 42 -0.10 0.38 -18.68
C ASN A 42 -0.44 -0.74 -17.67
N GLN A 43 -1.50 -1.48 -17.96
CA GLN A 43 -2.09 -2.48 -17.05
C GLN A 43 -1.21 -3.69 -16.76
N THR A 44 -0.10 -3.88 -17.48
CA THR A 44 0.86 -4.97 -17.27
C THR A 44 2.12 -4.53 -16.51
N ALA A 45 2.29 -3.24 -16.25
CA ALA A 45 3.52 -2.68 -15.65
C ALA A 45 3.83 -3.27 -14.27
N ALA A 46 2.82 -3.69 -13.51
CA ALA A 46 3.01 -4.33 -12.20
C ALA A 46 3.87 -5.60 -12.26
N THR A 47 3.90 -6.30 -13.40
CA THR A 47 4.76 -7.50 -13.59
C THR A 47 6.25 -7.21 -13.52
N ALA A 48 6.67 -5.95 -13.71
CA ALA A 48 8.07 -5.53 -13.66
C ALA A 48 8.49 -4.99 -12.28
N ILE A 49 7.56 -4.82 -11.34
CA ILE A 49 7.87 -4.30 -10.00
C ILE A 49 8.60 -5.37 -9.20
N ASN A 50 9.73 -4.99 -8.62
CA ASN A 50 10.57 -5.86 -7.79
C ASN A 50 10.70 -5.36 -6.33
N LYS A 51 9.88 -4.37 -5.95
CA LYS A 51 9.83 -3.80 -4.60
C LYS A 51 8.61 -4.32 -3.85
N PRO A 52 8.68 -4.45 -2.52
CA PRO A 52 7.50 -4.71 -1.69
C PRO A 52 6.36 -3.72 -1.96
N VAL A 53 5.11 -4.20 -2.05
CA VAL A 53 3.95 -3.33 -2.33
C VAL A 53 2.79 -3.59 -1.38
N PHE A 54 2.19 -2.50 -0.88
CA PHE A 54 1.03 -2.51 0.01
C PHE A 54 -0.14 -1.78 -0.65
N TYR A 55 -1.25 -2.48 -0.86
CA TYR A 55 -2.47 -1.92 -1.43
C TYR A 55 -3.53 -1.68 -0.37
N PHE A 56 -4.06 -0.46 -0.30
CA PHE A 56 -5.14 -0.05 0.58
C PHE A 56 -6.34 0.33 -0.28
N LEU A 57 -7.28 -0.61 -0.46
CA LEU A 57 -8.37 -0.49 -1.43
C LEU A 57 -9.71 -0.15 -0.78
N GLY A 58 -10.51 0.66 -1.49
CA GLY A 58 -11.81 1.17 -1.04
C GLY A 58 -13.00 0.25 -1.33
N GLY A 59 -12.78 -1.02 -1.68
CA GLY A 59 -13.84 -1.95 -2.06
C GLY A 59 -14.42 -1.72 -3.45
N SER A 60 -15.41 -2.52 -3.84
CA SER A 60 -15.92 -2.53 -5.23
C SER A 60 -16.59 -1.23 -5.70
N SER A 61 -16.94 -0.32 -4.79
CA SER A 61 -17.45 1.01 -5.13
C SER A 61 -16.34 2.03 -5.42
N ASP A 62 -15.08 1.70 -5.16
CA ASP A 62 -13.91 2.48 -5.55
C ASP A 62 -13.64 2.27 -7.05
N ILE A 63 -13.60 3.38 -7.80
CA ILE A 63 -13.38 3.37 -9.25
C ILE A 63 -12.04 2.74 -9.64
N ALA A 64 -11.05 2.75 -8.74
CA ALA A 64 -9.73 2.18 -8.97
C ALA A 64 -9.59 0.75 -8.41
N TYR A 65 -10.62 0.19 -7.76
CA TYR A 65 -10.56 -1.12 -7.12
C TYR A 65 -10.08 -2.22 -8.07
N ALA A 66 -10.64 -2.27 -9.28
CA ALA A 66 -10.26 -3.26 -10.28
C ALA A 66 -8.79 -3.12 -10.72
N ASN A 67 -8.24 -1.90 -10.72
CA ASN A 67 -6.83 -1.65 -11.06
C ASN A 67 -5.92 -2.19 -9.95
N GLY A 68 -6.19 -1.83 -8.69
CA GLY A 68 -5.40 -2.32 -7.55
C GLY A 68 -5.46 -3.85 -7.41
N GLU A 69 -6.63 -4.45 -7.59
CA GLU A 69 -6.81 -5.91 -7.62
C GLU A 69 -5.99 -6.58 -8.74
N ARG A 70 -6.02 -6.01 -9.95
CA ARG A 70 -5.26 -6.52 -11.09
C ARG A 70 -3.76 -6.42 -10.83
N ASP A 71 -3.29 -5.26 -10.37
CA ASP A 71 -1.86 -5.01 -10.15
C ASP A 71 -1.31 -5.92 -9.05
N TYR A 72 -2.03 -6.05 -7.93
CA TYR A 72 -1.67 -6.98 -6.85
C TYR A 72 -1.48 -8.40 -7.36
N LYS A 73 -2.38 -8.88 -8.22
CA LYS A 73 -2.30 -10.22 -8.83
C LYS A 73 -1.15 -10.35 -9.82
N ALA A 74 -0.85 -9.29 -10.56
CA ALA A 74 0.21 -9.25 -11.56
C ALA A 74 1.63 -9.16 -10.97
N LEU A 75 1.77 -8.71 -9.71
CA LEU A 75 3.08 -8.65 -9.04
C LEU A 75 3.78 -10.02 -9.03
N PRO A 76 5.09 -10.08 -9.35
CA PRO A 76 5.86 -11.32 -9.34
C PRO A 76 5.75 -12.07 -8.02
N ALA A 77 5.71 -13.40 -8.09
CA ALA A 77 5.52 -14.26 -6.92
C ALA A 77 6.63 -14.16 -5.86
N SER A 78 7.80 -13.60 -6.21
CA SER A 78 8.92 -13.36 -5.28
C SER A 78 8.77 -12.08 -4.47
N VAL A 79 7.89 -11.16 -4.89
CA VAL A 79 7.74 -9.85 -4.26
C VAL A 79 6.86 -9.96 -3.02
N PRO A 80 7.31 -9.45 -1.85
CA PRO A 80 6.44 -9.27 -0.69
C PRO A 80 5.29 -8.34 -1.02
N LYS A 81 4.06 -8.79 -0.81
CA LYS A 81 2.88 -7.99 -1.12
C LYS A 81 1.78 -8.16 -0.10
N TRP A 82 1.08 -7.08 0.16
CA TRP A 82 -0.09 -7.03 1.05
C TRP A 82 -1.20 -6.24 0.37
N LYS A 83 -2.44 -6.67 0.55
CA LYS A 83 -3.63 -5.94 0.16
C LYS A 83 -4.62 -5.99 1.30
N GLY A 84 -5.05 -4.81 1.73
CA GLY A 84 -6.20 -4.64 2.61
C GLY A 84 -7.31 -3.95 1.84
N ASN A 85 -8.52 -4.47 1.99
CA ASN A 85 -9.71 -3.91 1.37
C ASN A 85 -10.75 -3.53 2.43
N LEU A 86 -11.24 -2.30 2.35
CA LEU A 86 -12.32 -1.75 3.17
C LEU A 86 -13.37 -1.10 2.25
N PRO A 87 -14.67 -1.40 2.40
CA PRO A 87 -15.72 -0.93 1.48
C PRO A 87 -16.13 0.53 1.75
N VAL A 88 -15.18 1.46 1.61
CA VAL A 88 -15.35 2.90 1.91
C VAL A 88 -15.36 3.79 0.64
N GLY A 89 -15.24 3.18 -0.54
CA GLY A 89 -15.19 3.87 -1.82
C GLY A 89 -13.87 4.59 -2.09
N HIS A 90 -13.82 5.29 -3.23
CA HIS A 90 -12.60 5.93 -3.74
C HIS A 90 -12.05 7.03 -2.83
N GLY A 91 -12.95 7.74 -2.12
CA GLY A 91 -12.57 8.80 -1.18
C GLY A 91 -11.96 8.29 0.13
N GLY A 92 -11.88 6.98 0.34
CA GLY A 92 -11.26 6.39 1.53
C GLY A 92 -11.88 6.89 2.83
N THR A 93 -11.06 6.95 3.87
CA THR A 93 -11.44 7.49 5.19
C THR A 93 -10.78 8.83 5.52
N TYR A 94 -10.15 9.50 4.55
CA TYR A 94 -9.23 10.62 4.77
C TYR A 94 -9.86 11.83 5.47
N THR A 95 -11.18 12.02 5.35
CA THR A 95 -11.90 13.13 6.00
C THR A 95 -12.20 12.89 7.48
N GLN A 96 -11.90 11.69 7.99
CA GLN A 96 -12.06 11.36 9.41
C GLN A 96 -10.84 11.81 10.21
N ALA A 97 -10.99 11.90 11.54
CA ALA A 97 -9.86 12.19 12.42
C ALA A 97 -8.67 11.24 12.14
N ASN A 98 -7.47 11.82 12.01
CA ASN A 98 -6.24 11.11 11.65
C ASN A 98 -6.32 10.32 10.32
N GLY A 99 -7.18 10.74 9.39
CA GLY A 99 -7.40 10.05 8.12
C GLY A 99 -8.17 8.74 8.25
N GLY A 100 -8.78 8.47 9.41
CA GLY A 100 -9.52 7.24 9.71
C GLY A 100 -8.65 5.99 9.59
N LYS A 101 -9.27 4.86 9.25
CA LYS A 101 -8.57 3.57 9.14
C LYS A 101 -7.44 3.59 8.11
N PHE A 102 -7.62 4.27 6.98
CA PHE A 102 -6.59 4.39 5.94
C PHE A 102 -5.37 5.15 6.45
N GLY A 103 -5.59 6.28 7.13
CA GLY A 103 -4.51 7.08 7.72
C GLY A 103 -3.78 6.33 8.84
N VAL A 104 -4.51 5.67 9.74
CA VAL A 104 -3.91 4.86 10.81
C VAL A 104 -3.09 3.69 10.24
N ALA A 105 -3.62 2.97 9.25
CA ALA A 105 -2.88 1.91 8.59
C ALA A 105 -1.63 2.45 7.88
N GLY A 106 -1.72 3.60 7.20
CA GLY A 106 -0.55 4.26 6.62
C GLY A 106 0.50 4.65 7.65
N GLY A 107 0.08 5.13 8.83
CA GLY A 107 0.98 5.40 9.96
C GLY A 107 1.73 4.15 10.40
N TYR A 108 1.03 3.02 10.58
CA TYR A 108 1.68 1.75 10.91
C TYR A 108 2.63 1.26 9.82
N TRP A 109 2.29 1.47 8.54
CA TRP A 109 3.15 1.09 7.43
C TRP A 109 4.47 1.87 7.45
N VAL A 110 4.42 3.18 7.64
CA VAL A 110 5.61 4.03 7.77
C VAL A 110 6.43 3.67 9.01
N ASP A 111 5.78 3.54 10.17
CA ASP A 111 6.47 3.20 11.42
C ASP A 111 7.15 1.83 11.36
N TRP A 112 6.51 0.85 10.70
CA TRP A 112 7.14 -0.43 10.50
C TRP A 112 8.34 -0.32 9.55
N LEU A 113 8.15 0.21 8.34
CA LEU A 113 9.16 0.09 7.29
C LEU A 113 10.33 1.06 7.45
N LEU A 114 10.09 2.25 8.02
CA LEU A 114 11.13 3.25 8.19
C LEU A 114 11.72 3.29 9.60
N ARG A 115 10.96 2.85 10.62
CA ARG A 115 11.45 2.87 12.02
C ARG A 115 11.68 1.47 12.60
N GLY A 116 11.35 0.41 11.87
CA GLY A 116 11.51 -0.96 12.35
C GLY A 116 10.55 -1.32 13.47
N ASN A 117 9.42 -0.62 13.61
CA ASN A 117 8.48 -0.86 14.71
C ASN A 117 7.76 -2.21 14.53
N SER A 118 8.17 -3.22 15.29
CA SER A 118 7.59 -4.57 15.25
C SER A 118 6.13 -4.62 15.70
N SER A 119 5.71 -3.71 16.58
CA SER A 119 4.31 -3.62 17.01
C SER A 119 3.45 -3.10 15.87
N ALA A 120 3.92 -2.10 15.10
CA ALA A 120 3.24 -1.62 13.90
C ALA A 120 3.21 -2.70 12.81
N ALA A 121 4.28 -3.50 12.66
CA ALA A 121 4.33 -4.62 11.73
C ALA A 121 3.20 -5.63 11.96
N SER A 122 2.84 -5.88 13.23
CA SER A 122 1.80 -6.85 13.60
C SER A 122 0.41 -6.52 13.05
N PHE A 123 0.17 -5.25 12.70
CA PHE A 123 -1.05 -4.85 11.99
C PHE A 123 -1.18 -5.56 10.64
N PHE A 124 -0.07 -5.70 9.91
CA PHE A 124 -0.03 -6.28 8.56
C PHE A 124 0.25 -7.78 8.55
N THR A 125 1.15 -8.23 9.42
CA THR A 125 1.63 -9.62 9.44
C THR A 125 0.79 -10.54 10.34
N GLY A 126 0.00 -9.96 11.25
CA GLY A 126 -0.89 -10.69 12.15
C GLY A 126 -2.37 -10.42 11.84
N ALA A 127 -3.22 -10.56 12.87
CA ALA A 127 -4.65 -10.35 12.76
C ALA A 127 -5.07 -8.87 12.92
N GLY A 128 -4.15 -7.93 13.10
CA GLY A 128 -4.47 -6.55 13.45
C GLY A 128 -5.39 -5.86 12.44
N ALA A 129 -5.04 -5.89 11.15
CA ALA A 129 -5.89 -5.34 10.09
C ALA A 129 -7.24 -6.08 9.98
N ALA A 130 -7.24 -7.42 10.07
CA ALA A 130 -8.49 -8.19 10.01
C ALA A 130 -9.44 -7.87 11.18
N ASN A 131 -8.89 -7.72 12.39
CA ASN A 131 -9.63 -7.29 13.58
C ASN A 131 -10.11 -5.84 13.47
N ASP A 132 -9.38 -4.99 12.75
CA ASP A 132 -9.81 -3.65 12.37
C ASP A 132 -10.75 -3.66 11.14
N GLY A 133 -11.26 -4.83 10.72
CA GLY A 133 -12.31 -4.96 9.72
C GLY A 133 -11.84 -4.91 8.26
N TRP A 134 -10.53 -4.96 8.01
CA TRP A 134 -9.99 -5.08 6.65
C TRP A 134 -10.12 -6.51 6.14
N ALA A 135 -10.52 -6.68 4.88
CA ALA A 135 -10.32 -7.95 4.17
C ALA A 135 -8.89 -8.00 3.63
N VAL A 136 -8.09 -8.96 4.12
CA VAL A 136 -6.64 -8.99 3.90
C VAL A 136 -6.21 -10.16 3.02
N GLU A 137 -5.30 -9.89 2.09
CA GLU A 137 -4.55 -10.89 1.32
C GLU A 137 -3.06 -10.54 1.34
N SER A 138 -2.17 -11.51 1.56
CA SER A 138 -0.73 -11.24 1.57
C SER A 138 0.10 -12.41 1.05
N THR A 139 1.32 -12.12 0.61
CA THR A 139 2.30 -13.10 0.13
C THR A 139 3.71 -12.63 0.51
N ASN A 140 4.54 -13.54 1.03
CA ASN A 140 5.96 -13.31 1.36
C ASN A 140 6.25 -12.13 2.32
N LEU A 141 5.30 -11.71 3.16
CA LEU A 141 5.57 -10.63 4.12
C LEU A 141 6.60 -11.01 5.20
N ASP A 142 6.73 -12.30 5.50
CA ASP A 142 7.78 -12.87 6.35
C ASP A 142 9.19 -12.63 5.81
N LYS A 143 9.32 -12.40 4.49
CA LYS A 143 10.60 -12.11 3.81
C LYS A 143 10.91 -10.62 3.74
N LEU A 144 10.00 -9.77 4.21
CA LEU A 144 10.21 -8.32 4.21
C LEU A 144 11.11 -7.91 5.38
N SER A 145 12.31 -7.41 5.07
CA SER A 145 13.19 -6.78 6.05
C SER A 145 13.06 -5.26 5.97
N ALA A 146 12.47 -4.63 6.99
CA ALA A 146 12.56 -3.18 7.15
C ALA A 146 14.02 -2.79 7.38
N SER A 147 14.51 -1.77 6.67
CA SER A 147 15.83 -1.16 6.93
C SER A 147 15.60 0.23 7.52
N PRO A 148 15.56 0.36 8.86
CA PRO A 148 15.24 1.62 9.50
C PRO A 148 16.23 2.72 9.09
N VAL A 149 15.72 3.94 8.94
CA VAL A 149 16.48 5.13 8.52
C VAL A 149 16.58 6.18 9.61
#